data_AF-A0AAV2TCD8-F1
#
_entry.id   AF-A0AAV2TCD8-F1
#
_cell.length_a   1.000
_cell.length_b   1.000
_cell.length_c   1.000
_cell.angle_alpha   90.00
_cell.angle_beta   90.00
_cell.angle_gamma   90.00
#
_symmetry.space_group_name_H-M   'P 1'
#
loop_
_entity.id
_entity.type
_entity.pdbx_description
1 polymer ?
#
loop_
_entity_poly.entity_id
_entity_poly.type
_entity_poly.pdbx_seq_one_letter_code
_entity_poly.pdbx_strand_id
1 'polypeptide(L)'
;MTHSVHSRSESLLVALFLINGLVLQSVQSAESNENGNMCPRSRPWPCRTANHCLSFALICDGEKDCPDEYDEDPDVCTAKSRPAVEHLQGFITKYNEWLIPHILGNGDPRELANKLVESKTIKDYAKSVKMTREQLENLVRLLWGVKEGKQIALQLLGMPFVAWNELYYLFLRIYRSGFLGPDDEYRNISLIQKRRYWWLKHRAFSDY
;
A
#
# COMPACT_ATOMS: atom_id res chain seq x y z
N MET A 1 -4.74 -17.05 -84.88
CA MET A 1 -5.28 -16.11 -85.87
C MET A 1 -6.00 -15.00 -85.10
N THR A 2 -5.40 -13.82 -84.86
CA THR A 2 -5.18 -12.66 -85.78
C THR A 2 -6.48 -11.88 -86.05
N HIS A 3 -6.61 -10.56 -85.92
CA HIS A 3 -5.79 -9.44 -85.37
C HIS A 3 -6.79 -8.35 -84.87
N SER A 4 -6.50 -7.40 -83.96
CA SER A 4 -5.69 -6.14 -84.08
C SER A 4 -5.72 -5.44 -82.69
N VAL A 5 -4.79 -4.63 -82.16
CA VAL A 5 -3.74 -3.70 -82.65
C VAL A 5 -4.29 -2.31 -83.06
N HIS A 6 -3.79 -1.13 -82.59
CA HIS A 6 -2.72 -0.83 -81.61
C HIS A 6 -3.27 -0.37 -80.22
N SER A 7 -3.24 0.87 -79.69
CA SER A 7 -2.79 2.22 -80.12
C SER A 7 -2.04 3.00 -79.01
N ARG A 8 -1.95 4.34 -79.08
CA ARG A 8 -1.19 5.31 -78.23
C ARG A 8 -2.01 6.61 -78.06
N SER A 9 -1.69 7.62 -77.21
CA SER A 9 -0.40 8.08 -76.67
C SER A 9 -0.49 8.81 -75.30
N GLU A 10 0.67 9.18 -74.76
CA GLU A 10 0.86 9.98 -73.54
C GLU A 10 0.73 11.49 -73.81
N SER A 11 0.61 12.32 -72.76
CA SER A 11 1.63 13.36 -72.41
C SER A 11 1.17 14.34 -71.31
N LEU A 12 2.13 14.67 -70.44
CA LEU A 12 2.14 15.66 -69.37
C LEU A 12 1.53 17.04 -69.72
N LEU A 13 0.87 17.68 -68.76
CA LEU A 13 0.88 19.13 -68.59
C LEU A 13 0.76 19.53 -67.12
N VAL A 14 1.71 20.34 -66.63
CA VAL A 14 1.76 20.79 -65.23
C VAL A 14 1.00 22.11 -65.10
N ALA A 15 0.04 22.17 -64.17
CA ALA A 15 -0.62 23.40 -63.75
C ALA A 15 -0.32 23.66 -62.26
N LEU A 16 0.54 24.64 -62.00
CA LEU A 16 0.79 25.17 -60.66
C LEU A 16 -0.33 26.14 -60.27
N PHE A 17 -0.73 26.14 -59.00
CA PHE A 17 -0.61 27.29 -58.05
C PHE A 17 -1.68 27.27 -56.94
N LEU A 18 -1.20 27.15 -55.71
CA LEU A 18 -1.66 27.85 -54.50
C LEU A 18 -3.18 27.95 -54.22
N ILE A 19 -3.65 27.06 -53.34
CA ILE A 19 -4.53 27.48 -52.23
C ILE A 19 -3.93 26.98 -50.92
N ASN A 20 -3.64 27.91 -50.00
CA ASN A 20 -3.13 27.60 -48.67
C ASN A 20 -4.25 27.01 -47.80
N GLY A 21 -4.11 25.76 -47.39
CA GLY A 21 -5.00 25.12 -46.41
C GLY A 21 -4.23 24.75 -45.15
N LEU A 22 -4.31 25.59 -44.11
CA LEU A 22 -3.94 25.16 -42.77
C LEU A 22 -4.95 24.12 -42.27
N VAL A 23 -4.53 22.87 -42.16
CA VAL A 23 -5.05 21.95 -41.13
C VAL A 23 -3.85 21.32 -40.44
N LEU A 24 -3.89 21.27 -39.11
CA LEU A 24 -2.80 20.83 -38.26
C LEU A 24 -2.48 19.34 -38.46
N GLN A 25 -1.21 18.98 -38.23
CA GLN A 25 -0.81 17.58 -38.08
C GLN A 25 -1.57 16.95 -36.90
N SER A 26 -2.42 15.96 -37.15
CA SER A 26 -3.10 15.18 -36.12
C SER A 26 -2.18 14.13 -35.49
N VAL A 27 -1.02 14.57 -34.98
CA VAL A 27 -0.15 13.73 -34.15
C VAL A 27 -0.70 13.69 -32.74
N GLN A 28 -1.60 12.75 -32.48
CA GLN A 28 -1.73 12.17 -31.15
C GLN A 28 -2.17 10.71 -31.24
N SER A 29 -1.30 9.85 -30.74
CA SER A 29 -1.38 8.39 -30.80
C SER A 29 -2.54 7.85 -29.95
N ALA A 30 -3.54 7.29 -30.61
CA ALA A 30 -4.53 6.39 -30.01
C ALA A 30 -4.15 4.92 -30.29
N GLU A 31 -2.93 4.53 -29.93
CA GLU A 31 -2.47 3.13 -30.03
C GLU A 31 -3.02 2.35 -28.83
N SER A 32 -4.31 1.99 -28.91
CA SER A 32 -5.06 1.39 -27.81
C SER A 32 -5.14 -0.13 -27.94
N ASN A 33 -4.20 -0.86 -27.33
CA ASN A 33 -4.45 -2.26 -26.94
C ASN A 33 -3.59 -2.75 -25.76
N GLU A 34 -3.98 -3.91 -25.21
CA GLU A 34 -3.44 -4.62 -24.05
C GLU A 34 -3.75 -4.05 -22.66
N ASN A 35 -4.96 -4.35 -22.18
CA ASN A 35 -5.31 -4.73 -20.79
C ASN A 35 -4.94 -3.79 -19.62
N GLY A 36 -4.38 -2.61 -19.87
CA GLY A 36 -4.18 -1.56 -18.87
C GLY A 36 -5.46 -0.80 -18.53
N ASN A 37 -5.43 -0.03 -17.44
CA ASN A 37 -6.47 0.97 -17.19
C ASN A 37 -6.36 2.12 -18.21
N MET A 38 -7.47 2.79 -18.52
CA MET A 38 -7.53 3.84 -19.55
C MET A 38 -6.87 5.18 -19.13
N CYS A 39 -6.02 5.16 -18.09
CA CYS A 39 -5.42 6.34 -17.50
C CYS A 39 -4.01 6.59 -18.07
N PRO A 40 -3.67 7.82 -18.50
CA PRO A 40 -2.35 8.13 -19.04
C PRO A 40 -1.28 8.12 -17.94
N ARG A 41 -0.03 7.78 -18.31
CA ARG A 41 1.10 7.53 -17.37
C ARG A 41 1.39 8.65 -16.35
N SER A 42 1.00 9.90 -16.65
CA SER A 42 1.14 11.06 -15.75
C SER A 42 0.11 11.12 -14.62
N ARG A 43 -1.04 10.47 -14.79
CA ARG A 43 -2.14 10.38 -13.81
C ARG A 43 -2.75 8.96 -13.85
N PRO A 44 -2.01 7.93 -13.38
CA PRO A 44 -2.32 6.53 -13.68
C PRO A 44 -3.39 5.88 -12.78
N TRP A 45 -3.95 6.60 -11.79
CA TRP A 45 -4.93 6.04 -10.85
C TRP A 45 -6.37 6.40 -11.26
N PRO A 46 -7.28 5.43 -11.48
CA PRO A 46 -8.65 5.69 -11.92
C PRO A 46 -9.60 5.93 -10.73
N CYS A 47 -10.46 6.93 -10.84
CA CYS A 47 -11.66 7.03 -10.00
C CYS A 47 -12.71 5.97 -10.42
N ARG A 48 -13.78 5.76 -9.64
CA ARG A 48 -14.90 4.89 -10.09
C ARG A 48 -15.66 5.52 -11.26
N THR A 49 -15.68 6.85 -11.32
CA THR A 49 -16.18 7.62 -12.46
C THR A 49 -15.27 7.47 -13.69
N ALA A 50 -15.81 6.94 -14.78
CA ALA A 50 -15.06 6.66 -16.01
C ALA A 50 -14.37 7.90 -16.61
N ASN A 51 -13.21 7.70 -17.23
CA ASN A 51 -12.32 8.72 -17.81
C ASN A 51 -11.75 9.77 -16.84
N HIS A 52 -12.06 9.69 -15.54
CA HIS A 52 -11.41 10.52 -14.53
C HIS A 52 -10.27 9.75 -13.85
N CYS A 53 -9.09 10.37 -13.87
CA CYS A 53 -7.84 9.75 -13.43
C CYS A 53 -6.95 10.78 -12.73
N LEU A 54 -6.30 10.36 -11.65
CA LEU A 54 -5.53 11.18 -10.72
C LEU A 54 -4.06 10.76 -10.67
N SER A 55 -3.21 11.64 -10.13
CA SER A 55 -1.83 11.30 -9.73
C SER A 55 -1.82 10.72 -8.32
N PHE A 56 -0.82 9.90 -7.96
CA PHE A 56 -0.75 9.27 -6.63
C PHE A 56 -0.60 10.25 -5.45
N ALA A 57 -0.33 11.54 -5.71
CA ALA A 57 -0.37 12.58 -4.68
C ALA A 57 -1.81 12.81 -4.20
N LEU A 58 -2.72 13.03 -5.17
CA LEU A 58 -4.15 13.37 -5.06
C LEU A 58 -5.01 12.15 -4.66
N ILE A 59 -4.68 11.54 -3.53
CA ILE A 59 -5.40 10.39 -2.96
C ILE A 59 -5.18 10.45 -1.44
N CYS A 60 -6.18 10.72 -0.63
CA CYS A 60 -6.00 10.88 0.82
C CYS A 60 -5.03 12.02 1.17
N ASP A 61 -5.18 13.17 0.49
CA ASP A 61 -4.54 14.43 0.84
C ASP A 61 -5.51 15.45 1.47
N GLY A 62 -6.83 15.19 1.38
CA GLY A 62 -7.88 15.92 2.06
C GLY A 62 -8.67 16.91 1.19
N GLU A 63 -8.36 17.01 -0.10
CA GLU A 63 -9.23 17.67 -1.08
C GLU A 63 -10.05 16.64 -1.88
N LYS A 64 -11.10 17.09 -2.57
CA LYS A 64 -11.98 16.21 -3.37
C LYS A 64 -11.62 16.32 -4.85
N ASP A 65 -10.87 15.33 -5.32
CA ASP A 65 -10.44 15.20 -6.71
C ASP A 65 -11.35 14.27 -7.53
N CYS A 66 -11.88 13.16 -6.99
CA CYS A 66 -12.91 12.38 -7.71
C CYS A 66 -14.30 13.02 -7.56
N PRO A 67 -15.15 13.04 -8.62
CA PRO A 67 -16.56 13.42 -8.51
C PRO A 67 -17.32 12.65 -7.41
N ASP A 68 -16.95 11.39 -7.23
CA ASP A 68 -17.51 10.44 -6.27
C ASP A 68 -16.74 10.35 -4.92
N GLU A 69 -15.74 11.21 -4.65
CA GLU A 69 -14.96 11.26 -3.38
C GLU A 69 -14.19 9.96 -3.04
N TYR A 70 -14.02 9.06 -4.01
CA TYR A 70 -13.39 7.75 -3.83
C TYR A 70 -11.89 7.80 -3.50
N ASP A 71 -11.24 8.88 -3.91
CA ASP A 71 -9.89 9.31 -3.54
C ASP A 71 -9.71 9.52 -2.03
N GLU A 72 -10.76 9.95 -1.32
CA GLU A 72 -10.77 10.18 0.14
C GLU A 72 -11.57 9.10 0.91
N ASP A 73 -11.95 8.00 0.24
CA ASP A 73 -12.64 6.86 0.84
C ASP A 73 -11.78 6.26 1.99
N PRO A 74 -12.28 6.17 3.24
CA PRO A 74 -11.49 5.68 4.37
C PRO A 74 -10.90 4.28 4.19
N ASP A 75 -11.47 3.44 3.33
CA ASP A 75 -10.94 2.11 3.00
C ASP A 75 -9.75 2.24 2.05
N VAL A 76 -9.82 3.15 1.07
CA VAL A 76 -8.71 3.51 0.17
C VAL A 76 -7.56 4.15 0.95
N CYS A 77 -7.86 5.05 1.90
CA CYS A 77 -6.84 5.68 2.73
C CYS A 77 -6.18 4.74 3.72
N THR A 78 -6.93 3.74 4.21
CA THR A 78 -6.34 2.61 4.93
C THR A 78 -5.39 1.83 4.00
N ALA A 79 -5.83 1.45 2.79
CA ALA A 79 -4.99 0.72 1.84
C ALA A 79 -3.72 1.48 1.39
N LYS A 80 -3.81 2.78 1.05
CA LYS A 80 -2.67 3.63 0.64
C LYS A 80 -1.62 3.74 1.75
N SER A 81 -2.05 3.85 3.01
CA SER A 81 -1.13 4.05 4.14
C SER A 81 -0.44 2.74 4.59
N ARG A 82 -1.11 1.59 4.54
CA ARG A 82 -0.59 0.26 4.92
C ARG A 82 0.52 -0.25 3.97
N PRO A 83 1.41 -1.15 4.42
CA PRO A 83 2.31 -1.87 3.53
C PRO A 83 1.57 -2.77 2.53
N ALA A 84 2.22 -3.13 1.43
CA ALA A 84 1.72 -4.16 0.51
C ALA A 84 1.61 -5.53 1.21
N VAL A 85 0.56 -6.29 0.86
CA VAL A 85 0.26 -7.62 1.42
C VAL A 85 1.43 -8.57 1.23
N GLU A 86 2.08 -8.54 0.06
CA GLU A 86 3.16 -9.44 -0.34
C GLU A 86 4.39 -9.27 0.56
N HIS A 87 4.70 -8.02 0.93
CA HIS A 87 5.79 -7.70 1.85
C HIS A 87 5.47 -8.14 3.29
N LEU A 88 4.22 -7.96 3.73
CA LEU A 88 3.77 -8.43 5.05
C LEU A 88 3.74 -9.96 5.11
N GLN A 89 3.19 -10.63 4.11
CA GLN A 89 3.20 -12.09 3.99
C GLN A 89 4.63 -12.63 4.03
N GLY A 90 5.54 -12.07 3.21
CA GLY A 90 6.95 -12.46 3.21
C GLY A 90 7.62 -12.33 4.58
N PHE A 91 7.41 -11.20 5.26
CA PHE A 91 7.92 -10.96 6.61
C PHE A 91 7.32 -11.92 7.66
N ILE A 92 6.01 -12.16 7.60
CA ILE A 92 5.29 -13.04 8.55
C ILE A 92 5.66 -14.51 8.33
N THR A 93 5.87 -14.96 7.09
CA THR A 93 6.41 -16.29 6.78
C THR A 93 7.85 -16.43 7.27
N LYS A 94 8.70 -15.41 7.05
CA LYS A 94 10.12 -15.39 7.42
C LYS A 94 10.37 -15.42 8.94
N TYR A 95 9.48 -14.82 9.73
CA TYR A 95 9.57 -14.75 11.19
C TYR A 95 8.37 -15.41 11.89
N ASN A 96 7.86 -16.51 11.29
CA ASN A 96 6.63 -17.20 11.70
C ASN A 96 6.62 -17.55 13.19
N GLU A 97 7.66 -18.25 13.68
CA GLU A 97 7.80 -18.73 15.06
C GLU A 97 7.70 -17.63 16.12
N TRP A 98 8.08 -16.39 15.77
CA TRP A 98 8.01 -15.25 16.67
C TRP A 98 6.63 -14.57 16.62
N LEU A 99 6.05 -14.43 15.43
CA LEU A 99 4.84 -13.66 15.19
C LEU A 99 3.56 -14.48 15.45
N ILE A 100 3.58 -15.77 15.15
CA ILE A 100 2.46 -16.70 15.21
C ILE A 100 2.80 -17.82 16.20
N PRO A 101 1.96 -18.10 17.21
CA PRO A 101 0.71 -17.43 17.53
C PRO A 101 0.89 -16.13 18.35
N HIS A 102 2.11 -15.81 18.80
CA HIS A 102 2.35 -14.99 20.00
C HIS A 102 2.03 -13.48 19.88
N ILE A 103 1.99 -12.93 18.66
CA ILE A 103 1.78 -11.50 18.42
C ILE A 103 0.60 -11.25 17.47
N LEU A 104 0.54 -11.96 16.34
CA LEU A 104 -0.45 -11.68 15.29
C LEU A 104 -1.76 -12.49 15.43
N GLY A 105 -1.85 -13.38 16.40
CA GLY A 105 -2.96 -14.34 16.49
C GLY A 105 -2.62 -15.66 15.80
N ASN A 106 -3.63 -16.51 15.62
CA ASN A 106 -3.50 -17.80 14.95
C ASN A 106 -4.02 -17.68 13.50
N GLY A 107 -3.30 -18.20 12.51
CA GLY A 107 -3.74 -18.20 11.11
C GLY A 107 -2.59 -18.44 10.12
N ASP A 108 -2.92 -18.41 8.83
CA ASP A 108 -1.94 -18.44 7.74
C ASP A 108 -1.26 -17.05 7.56
N PRO A 109 0.05 -16.97 7.26
CA PRO A 109 0.75 -15.69 7.04
C PRO A 109 0.11 -14.73 6.04
N ARG A 110 -0.52 -15.23 4.97
CA ARG A 110 -1.23 -14.41 3.96
C ARG A 110 -2.60 -13.97 4.47
N GLU A 111 -3.32 -14.82 5.19
CA GLU A 111 -4.58 -14.45 5.84
C GLU A 111 -4.36 -13.33 6.87
N LEU A 112 -3.33 -13.46 7.71
CA LEU A 112 -2.97 -12.43 8.68
C LEU A 112 -2.44 -11.16 7.99
N ALA A 113 -1.68 -11.26 6.89
CA ALA A 113 -1.24 -10.11 6.10
C ALA A 113 -2.42 -9.33 5.49
N ASN A 114 -3.38 -10.01 4.85
CA ASN A 114 -4.62 -9.39 4.32
C ASN A 114 -5.35 -8.65 5.44
N LYS A 115 -5.63 -9.34 6.56
CA LYS A 115 -6.36 -8.74 7.69
C LYS A 115 -5.60 -7.57 8.32
N LEU A 116 -4.27 -7.57 8.35
CA LEU A 116 -3.44 -6.44 8.79
C LEU A 116 -3.49 -5.24 7.85
N VAL A 117 -3.85 -5.41 6.57
CA VAL A 117 -4.07 -4.32 5.61
C VAL A 117 -5.52 -3.83 5.67
N GLU A 118 -6.48 -4.75 5.62
CA GLU A 118 -7.93 -4.46 5.56
C GLU A 118 -8.51 -3.88 6.87
N SER A 119 -7.98 -4.29 8.04
CA SER A 119 -8.57 -3.90 9.33
C SER A 119 -8.27 -2.44 9.67
N LYS A 120 -9.29 -1.58 9.69
CA LYS A 120 -9.18 -0.16 10.07
C LYS A 120 -8.46 0.00 11.41
N THR A 121 -8.97 -0.65 12.46
CA THR A 121 -8.36 -0.62 13.81
C THR A 121 -7.85 -1.99 14.26
N ILE A 122 -6.98 -1.97 15.26
CA ILE A 122 -6.48 -3.15 15.96
C ILE A 122 -7.60 -3.95 16.65
N LYS A 123 -8.75 -3.34 16.96
CA LYS A 123 -9.94 -4.05 17.48
C LYS A 123 -10.59 -4.90 16.39
N ASP A 124 -10.72 -4.35 15.19
CA ASP A 124 -11.30 -5.04 14.03
C ASP A 124 -10.41 -6.24 13.66
N TYR A 125 -9.09 -6.01 13.62
CA TYR A 125 -8.10 -7.07 13.46
C TYR A 125 -8.24 -8.14 14.53
N ALA A 126 -8.20 -7.75 15.81
CA ALA A 126 -8.25 -8.69 16.93
C ALA A 126 -9.52 -9.54 16.96
N LYS A 127 -10.66 -8.94 16.57
CA LYS A 127 -11.94 -9.64 16.37
C LYS A 127 -11.88 -10.60 15.17
N SER A 128 -11.29 -10.18 14.05
CA SER A 128 -11.22 -10.97 12.81
C SER A 128 -10.31 -12.21 12.86
N VAL A 129 -9.30 -12.22 13.74
CA VAL A 129 -8.39 -13.36 13.98
C VAL A 129 -8.59 -14.02 15.36
N LYS A 130 -9.62 -13.58 16.12
CA LYS A 130 -9.99 -14.09 17.45
C LYS A 130 -8.83 -14.08 18.45
N MET A 131 -8.11 -12.96 18.54
CA MET A 131 -6.95 -12.81 19.44
C MET A 131 -7.31 -13.01 20.92
N THR A 132 -6.43 -13.65 21.67
CA THR A 132 -6.44 -13.59 23.14
C THR A 132 -6.00 -12.20 23.61
N ARG A 133 -6.32 -11.85 24.86
CA ARG A 133 -5.86 -10.59 25.47
C ARG A 133 -4.34 -10.47 25.49
N GLU A 134 -3.61 -11.57 25.67
CA GLU A 134 -2.14 -11.55 25.67
C GLU A 134 -1.57 -11.28 24.28
N GLN A 135 -2.11 -11.91 23.22
CA GLN A 135 -1.70 -11.64 21.84
C GLN A 135 -1.95 -10.16 21.49
N LEU A 136 -3.10 -9.61 21.87
CA LEU A 136 -3.43 -8.19 21.68
C LEU A 136 -2.47 -7.26 22.45
N GLU A 137 -2.18 -7.57 23.72
CA GLU A 137 -1.18 -6.82 24.49
C GLU A 137 0.22 -6.88 23.84
N ASN A 138 0.61 -8.00 23.23
CA ASN A 138 1.89 -8.14 22.53
C ASN A 138 1.92 -7.37 21.21
N LEU A 139 0.84 -7.35 20.43
CA LEU A 139 0.73 -6.52 19.22
C LEU A 139 0.79 -5.02 19.54
N VAL A 140 0.13 -4.58 20.61
CA VAL A 140 0.24 -3.19 21.11
C VAL A 140 1.68 -2.87 21.55
N ARG A 141 2.35 -3.77 22.29
CA ARG A 141 3.77 -3.62 22.69
C ARG A 141 4.71 -3.54 21.48
N LEU A 142 4.46 -4.33 20.44
CA LEU A 142 5.24 -4.32 19.21
C LEU A 142 5.10 -2.99 18.47
N LEU A 143 3.86 -2.53 18.24
CA LEU A 143 3.59 -1.28 17.53
C LEU A 143 4.14 -0.05 18.27
N TRP A 144 4.02 -0.01 19.61
CA TRP A 144 4.66 1.04 20.42
C TRP A 144 6.19 0.93 20.43
N GLY A 145 6.76 -0.27 20.50
CA GLY A 145 8.21 -0.45 20.44
C GLY A 145 8.82 -0.03 19.10
N VAL A 146 8.09 -0.24 17.99
CA VAL A 146 8.46 0.27 16.66
C VAL A 146 8.34 1.80 16.61
N LYS A 147 7.21 2.40 17.06
CA LYS A 147 7.02 3.86 17.16
C LYS A 147 8.17 4.54 17.92
N GLU A 148 8.55 3.98 19.07
CA GLU A 148 9.55 4.55 19.97
C GLU A 148 11.00 4.14 19.65
N GLY A 149 11.26 3.39 18.58
CA GLY A 149 12.62 2.97 18.20
C GLY A 149 13.27 1.93 19.14
N LYS A 150 12.50 1.26 19.99
CA LYS A 150 13.00 0.42 21.10
C LYS A 150 13.36 -1.00 20.68
N GLN A 151 14.34 -1.14 19.77
CA GLN A 151 14.82 -2.42 19.26
C GLN A 151 15.07 -3.47 20.37
N ILE A 152 15.76 -3.10 21.46
CA ILE A 152 16.06 -3.99 22.60
C ILE A 152 14.78 -4.46 23.31
N ALA A 153 13.76 -3.61 23.45
CA ALA A 153 12.49 -3.98 24.07
C ALA A 153 11.69 -4.97 23.20
N LEU A 154 11.91 -4.99 21.89
CA LEU A 154 11.33 -5.98 20.98
C LEU A 154 12.14 -7.27 20.94
N GLN A 155 13.47 -7.23 21.09
CA GLN A 155 14.30 -8.43 21.31
C GLN A 155 13.87 -9.16 22.58
N LEU A 156 13.56 -8.43 23.66
CA LEU A 156 12.94 -8.97 24.89
C LEU A 156 11.47 -9.41 24.71
N LEU A 157 10.85 -9.13 23.56
CA LEU A 157 9.56 -9.65 23.11
C LEU A 157 9.73 -10.81 22.11
N GLY A 158 10.95 -11.32 21.92
CA GLY A 158 11.29 -12.43 21.03
C GLY A 158 11.80 -12.05 19.63
N MET A 159 11.90 -10.76 19.30
CA MET A 159 12.30 -10.31 17.95
C MET A 159 13.73 -10.79 17.59
N PRO A 160 13.89 -11.55 16.48
CA PRO A 160 15.21 -11.90 15.98
C PRO A 160 16.04 -10.66 15.64
N PHE A 161 17.33 -10.66 16.00
CA PHE A 161 18.21 -9.48 15.86
C PHE A 161 18.19 -8.83 14.46
N VAL A 162 18.13 -9.66 13.42
CA VAL A 162 18.11 -9.24 12.01
C VAL A 162 16.76 -8.71 11.51
N ALA A 163 15.66 -8.92 12.25
CA ALA A 163 14.32 -8.52 11.80
C ALA A 163 14.05 -7.01 11.90
N TRP A 164 14.86 -6.27 12.67
CA TRP A 164 14.56 -4.89 13.06
C TRP A 164 14.29 -3.94 11.89
N ASN A 165 15.14 -3.92 10.86
CA ASN A 165 15.01 -2.94 9.76
C ASN A 165 13.73 -3.16 8.95
N GLU A 166 13.40 -4.43 8.68
CA GLU A 166 12.24 -4.87 7.91
C GLU A 166 10.95 -4.69 8.71
N LEU A 167 10.98 -5.06 10.01
CA LEU A 167 9.91 -4.79 10.96
C LEU A 167 9.62 -3.30 11.07
N TYR A 168 10.67 -2.48 11.26
CA TYR A 168 10.53 -1.04 11.44
C TYR A 168 9.91 -0.40 10.20
N TYR A 169 10.35 -0.76 9.00
CA TYR A 169 9.76 -0.27 7.75
C TYR A 169 8.27 -0.64 7.60
N LEU A 170 7.90 -1.91 7.86
CA LEU A 170 6.54 -2.40 7.66
C LEU A 170 5.59 -1.95 8.79
N PHE A 171 5.94 -2.19 10.04
CA PHE A 171 5.04 -1.95 11.17
C PHE A 171 4.99 -0.48 11.61
N LEU A 172 5.96 0.37 11.23
CA LEU A 172 5.82 1.81 11.42
C LEU A 172 4.75 2.41 10.49
N ARG A 173 4.56 1.86 9.28
CA ARG A 173 3.43 2.23 8.40
C ARG A 173 2.09 1.83 9.03
N ILE A 174 1.99 0.60 9.56
CA ILE A 174 0.81 0.13 10.28
C ILE A 174 0.53 1.04 11.50
N TYR A 175 1.55 1.41 12.29
CA TYR A 175 1.35 2.36 13.38
C TYR A 175 0.87 3.74 12.87
N ARG A 176 1.51 4.29 11.83
CA ARG A 176 1.22 5.64 11.29
C ARG A 176 -0.14 5.75 10.59
N SER A 177 -0.72 4.66 10.10
CA SER A 177 -2.08 4.66 9.53
C SER A 177 -3.19 4.71 10.60
N GLY A 178 -2.90 5.15 11.83
CA GLY A 178 -3.88 5.19 12.93
C GLY A 178 -4.39 3.82 13.39
N PHE A 179 -3.71 2.71 13.11
CA PHE A 179 -4.23 1.35 13.38
C PHE A 179 -4.54 1.08 14.87
N LEU A 180 -3.82 1.71 15.81
CA LEU A 180 -4.16 1.61 17.23
C LEU A 180 -5.45 2.36 17.63
N GLY A 181 -6.06 3.14 16.74
CA GLY A 181 -7.13 4.06 17.08
C GLY A 181 -6.63 5.23 17.96
N PRO A 182 -7.51 5.89 18.72
CA PRO A 182 -7.13 6.96 19.64
C PRO A 182 -6.11 6.48 20.69
N ASP A 183 -5.03 7.24 20.88
CA ASP A 183 -3.87 6.88 21.74
C ASP A 183 -4.27 6.55 23.20
N ASP A 184 -5.42 7.06 23.69
CA ASP A 184 -5.84 6.97 25.09
C ASP A 184 -6.25 5.58 25.58
N GLU A 185 -6.88 4.76 24.73
CA GLU A 185 -7.38 3.45 25.17
C GLU A 185 -6.23 2.47 25.46
N TYR A 186 -5.18 2.52 24.65
CA TYR A 186 -4.00 1.66 24.79
C TYR A 186 -2.86 2.31 25.60
N ARG A 187 -3.01 3.58 26.02
CA ARG A 187 -2.08 4.33 26.89
C ARG A 187 -1.69 3.55 28.15
N ASN A 188 -2.64 2.82 28.73
CA ASN A 188 -2.41 1.99 29.94
C ASN A 188 -1.49 0.79 29.70
N ILE A 189 -1.47 0.20 28.50
CA ILE A 189 -0.56 -0.92 28.18
C ILE A 189 0.89 -0.42 28.10
N SER A 190 1.12 0.79 27.58
CA SER A 190 2.43 1.47 27.60
C SER A 190 2.91 1.76 29.03
N LEU A 191 2.00 2.15 29.94
CA LEU A 191 2.34 2.33 31.36
C LEU A 191 2.71 1.00 32.05
N ILE A 192 2.01 -0.09 31.75
CA ILE A 192 2.37 -1.45 32.22
C ILE A 192 3.75 -1.85 31.68
N GLN A 193 4.05 -1.56 30.41
CA GLN A 193 5.36 -1.83 29.78
C GLN A 193 6.49 -1.07 30.51
N LYS A 194 6.30 0.21 30.85
CA LYS A 194 7.25 0.99 31.67
C LYS A 194 7.47 0.35 33.05
N ARG A 195 6.40 -0.04 33.76
CA ARG A 195 6.51 -0.67 35.10
C ARG A 195 7.20 -2.04 35.05
N ARG A 196 6.86 -2.89 34.07
CA ARG A 196 7.46 -4.24 33.93
C ARG A 196 8.92 -4.18 33.49
N TYR A 197 9.31 -3.21 32.64
CA TYR A 197 10.71 -2.93 32.31
C TYR A 197 11.50 -2.46 33.54
N TRP A 198 10.96 -1.52 34.33
CA TRP A 198 11.59 -1.08 35.58
C TRP A 198 11.78 -2.23 36.56
N TRP A 199 10.76 -3.07 36.76
CA TRP A 199 10.82 -4.21 37.67
C TRP A 199 11.87 -5.26 37.24
N LEU A 200 11.94 -5.59 35.95
CA LEU A 200 12.98 -6.49 35.42
C LEU A 200 14.39 -5.90 35.62
N LYS A 201 14.56 -4.59 35.36
CA LYS A 201 15.83 -3.89 35.60
C LYS A 201 16.24 -3.91 37.07
N HIS A 202 15.30 -3.86 38.01
CA HIS A 202 15.61 -3.87 39.45
C HIS A 202 15.87 -5.27 39.98
N ARG A 203 15.19 -6.30 39.48
CA ARG A 203 15.53 -7.70 39.79
C ARG A 203 16.97 -8.02 39.36
N ALA A 204 17.32 -7.70 38.11
CA ALA A 204 18.68 -7.91 37.58
C ALA A 204 19.78 -7.06 38.25
N PHE A 205 19.44 -6.19 39.20
CA PHE A 205 20.35 -5.38 40.00
C PHE A 205 20.27 -5.71 41.51
N SER A 206 19.53 -6.77 41.87
CA SER A 206 19.39 -7.30 43.24
C SER A 206 20.09 -8.66 43.43
N ASP A 207 20.64 -9.20 42.34
CA ASP A 207 21.34 -10.49 42.29
C ASP A 207 22.88 -10.28 42.14
N TYR A 208 23.39 -9.13 42.63
CA TYR A 208 24.79 -8.65 42.58
C TYR A 208 25.16 -7.91 43.86
#